data_AF-Q125Y3-F1
#
_entry.id   AF-Q125Y3-F1
#
_cell.length_a   1.000
_cell.length_b   1.000
_cell.length_c   1.000
_cell.angle_alpha   90.00
_cell.angle_beta   90.00
_cell.angle_gamma   90.00
#
_symmetry.space_group_name_H-M   'P 1'
#
loop_
_entity.id
_entity.type
_entity.pdbx_description
1 polymer ?
#
loop_
_entity_poly.entity_id
_entity_poly.type
_entity_poly.pdbx_seq_one_letter_code
_entity_poly.pdbx_strand_id
1 'polypeptide(L)'
;MTDAQRPAEASMKKTIKVTIEKVIEIELTPAMFGGMTEAEYIAQFKQGLWHIDGLDDIYTYAARMAAHHGGGIAHDGLGLLSAHYSTHPRVPDVKFRIVDEFTEEEIQ
;
A
#
# COMPACT_ATOMS: atom_id res chain seq x y z
N MET A 1 -38.73 -42.83 -13.91
CA MET A 1 -37.50 -42.04 -13.72
C MET A 1 -37.95 -40.63 -13.37
N THR A 2 -37.98 -40.30 -12.08
CA THR A 2 -38.40 -38.99 -11.59
C THR A 2 -37.15 -38.14 -11.44
N ASP A 3 -37.02 -37.13 -12.30
CA ASP A 3 -36.04 -36.06 -12.13
C ASP A 3 -36.41 -35.27 -10.88
N ALA A 4 -35.74 -35.58 -9.77
CA ALA A 4 -35.75 -34.74 -8.60
C ALA A 4 -34.85 -33.53 -8.89
N GLN A 5 -35.46 -32.43 -9.35
CA GLN A 5 -34.79 -31.14 -9.43
C GLN A 5 -34.29 -30.76 -8.04
N ARG A 6 -32.96 -30.77 -7.86
CA ARG A 6 -32.31 -30.21 -6.67
C ARG A 6 -32.77 -28.76 -6.50
N PRO A 7 -33.29 -28.35 -5.33
CA PRO A 7 -33.58 -26.95 -5.09
C PRO A 7 -32.28 -26.16 -5.23
N ALA A 8 -32.32 -25.05 -5.98
CA ALA A 8 -31.21 -24.11 -6.04
C ALA A 8 -30.88 -23.68 -4.60
N GLU A 9 -29.63 -23.85 -4.18
CA GLU A 9 -29.18 -23.40 -2.86
C GLU A 9 -29.50 -21.90 -2.72
N ALA A 10 -30.33 -21.55 -1.74
CA ALA A 10 -30.70 -20.16 -1.51
C ALA A 10 -29.46 -19.39 -1.05
N SER A 11 -28.87 -18.56 -1.93
CA SER A 11 -27.78 -17.66 -1.55
C SER A 11 -28.35 -16.46 -0.79
N MET A 12 -27.86 -16.20 0.42
CA MET A 12 -28.15 -14.96 1.15
C MET A 12 -27.12 -13.89 0.80
N LYS A 13 -27.57 -12.64 0.59
CA LYS A 13 -26.71 -11.49 0.31
C LYS A 13 -27.04 -10.36 1.29
N LYS A 14 -26.02 -9.67 1.79
CA LYS A 14 -26.14 -8.41 2.54
C LYS A 14 -25.08 -7.44 2.05
N THR A 15 -25.39 -6.15 2.09
CA THR A 15 -24.43 -5.08 1.84
C THR A 15 -23.93 -4.57 3.18
N ILE A 16 -22.62 -4.48 3.33
CA ILE A 16 -21.97 -3.95 4.53
C ILE A 16 -21.04 -2.85 4.06
N LYS A 17 -21.14 -1.66 4.65
CA LYS A 17 -20.17 -0.60 4.50
C LYS A 17 -19.08 -0.81 5.55
N VAL A 18 -17.83 -0.76 5.12
CA VAL A 18 -16.66 -0.84 6.01
C VAL A 18 -15.86 0.44 5.85
N THR A 19 -15.61 1.13 6.96
CA THR A 19 -14.71 2.30 7.03
C THR A 19 -13.45 1.88 7.76
N ILE A 20 -12.29 2.17 7.19
CA ILE A 20 -10.99 1.91 7.82
C ILE A 20 -10.22 3.23 7.87
N GLU A 21 -9.78 3.62 9.06
CA GLU A 21 -8.90 4.76 9.28
C GLU A 21 -7.56 4.26 9.81
N LYS A 22 -6.45 4.70 9.20
CA LYS A 22 -5.10 4.30 9.60
C LYS A 22 -4.22 5.52 9.79
N VAL A 23 -3.51 5.56 10.90
CA VAL A 23 -2.37 6.48 11.11
C VAL A 23 -1.11 5.71 10.77
N ILE A 24 -0.41 6.11 9.72
CA ILE A 24 0.74 5.39 9.19
C ILE A 24 1.99 6.27 9.28
N GLU A 25 3.01 5.76 9.93
CA GLU A 25 4.35 6.32 9.93
C GLU A 25 5.13 5.77 8.74
N ILE A 26 5.80 6.64 7.98
CA ILE A 26 6.58 6.30 6.79
C ILE A 26 8.03 6.76 7.00
N GLU A 27 8.98 5.89 6.67
CA GLU A 27 10.41 6.18 6.65
C GLU A 27 10.96 5.94 5.23
N LEU A 28 11.45 7.00 4.58
CA LEU A 28 12.26 6.87 3.36
C LEU A 28 13.70 6.60 3.78
N THR A 29 14.26 5.45 3.40
CA THR A 29 15.61 5.07 3.85
C THR A 29 16.68 5.64 2.93
N PRO A 30 17.97 5.68 3.35
CA PRO A 30 19.06 6.09 2.47
C PRO A 30 19.16 5.29 1.17
N ALA A 31 18.66 4.04 1.14
CA ALA A 31 18.66 3.20 -0.06
C ALA A 31 17.81 3.82 -1.19
N MET A 32 16.68 4.46 -0.83
CA MET A 32 15.79 5.12 -1.78
C MET A 32 16.50 6.20 -2.60
N PHE A 33 17.41 6.93 -1.96
CA PHE A 33 18.10 8.06 -2.58
C PHE A 33 19.30 7.60 -3.40
N GLY A 34 19.76 6.34 -3.29
CA GLY A 34 20.89 5.83 -4.07
C GLY A 34 22.18 6.64 -3.93
N GLY A 35 22.36 7.34 -2.79
CA GLY A 35 23.51 8.24 -2.55
C GLY A 35 23.33 9.68 -3.04
N MET A 36 22.17 10.03 -3.61
CA MET A 36 21.82 11.41 -3.98
C MET A 36 21.37 12.22 -2.77
N THR A 37 21.50 13.54 -2.87
CA THR A 37 20.77 14.47 -2.00
C THR A 37 19.27 14.45 -2.33
N GLU A 38 18.43 14.91 -1.41
CA GLU A 38 17.00 15.06 -1.64
C GLU A 38 16.69 15.90 -2.89
N ALA A 39 17.38 17.03 -3.07
CA ALA A 39 17.15 17.92 -4.20
C ALA A 39 17.50 17.26 -5.55
N GLU A 40 18.61 16.53 -5.61
CA GLU A 40 19.01 15.77 -6.80
C GLU A 40 18.02 14.64 -7.10
N TYR A 41 17.59 13.92 -6.07
CA TYR A 41 16.60 12.86 -6.20
C TYR A 41 15.28 13.39 -6.77
N ILE A 42 14.73 14.47 -6.19
CA ILE A 42 13.49 15.09 -6.68
C ILE A 42 13.67 15.58 -8.13
N ALA A 43 14.80 16.22 -8.43
CA ALA A 43 15.08 16.71 -9.78
C ALA A 43 15.15 15.57 -10.82
N GLN A 44 15.74 14.43 -10.45
CA GLN A 44 15.79 13.25 -11.30
C GLN A 44 14.41 12.58 -11.41
N PHE A 45 13.68 12.44 -10.31
CA PHE A 45 12.36 11.80 -10.28
C PHE A 45 11.36 12.56 -11.17
N LYS A 46 11.41 13.90 -11.15
CA LYS A 46 10.61 14.79 -12.02
C LYS A 46 10.87 14.58 -13.53
N GLN A 47 11.97 13.94 -13.93
CA GLN A 47 12.24 13.58 -15.33
C GLN A 47 11.55 12.28 -15.75
N GLY A 48 10.97 11.53 -14.81
CA GLY A 48 10.24 10.29 -15.04
C GLY A 48 8.79 10.51 -15.48
N LEU A 49 7.98 9.45 -15.33
CA LEU A 49 6.57 9.44 -15.75
C LEU A 49 5.62 10.12 -14.74
N TRP A 50 6.11 10.50 -13.55
CA TRP A 50 5.27 10.99 -12.47
C TRP A 50 5.66 12.40 -12.04
N HIS A 51 4.66 13.27 -11.95
CA HIS A 51 4.84 14.62 -11.44
C HIS A 51 4.77 14.58 -9.91
N ILE A 52 5.84 15.00 -9.26
CA ILE A 52 5.89 15.25 -7.82
C ILE A 52 6.29 16.70 -7.63
N ASP A 53 5.75 17.38 -6.62
CA ASP A 53 6.18 18.70 -6.21
C ASP A 53 7.35 18.58 -5.22
N GLY A 54 7.32 17.58 -4.34
CA GLY A 54 8.37 17.27 -3.35
C GLY A 54 8.24 15.88 -2.72
N LEU A 55 8.97 15.64 -1.63
CA LEU A 55 8.94 14.34 -0.92
C LEU A 55 7.59 14.02 -0.29
N ASP A 56 6.78 15.02 0.06
CA ASP A 56 5.46 14.81 0.68
C ASP A 56 4.51 14.00 -0.22
N ASP A 57 4.64 14.13 -1.54
CA ASP A 57 3.89 13.32 -2.50
C ASP A 57 4.31 11.84 -2.43
N ILE A 58 5.60 11.60 -2.22
CA ILE A 58 6.18 10.26 -2.07
C ILE A 58 5.72 9.64 -0.75
N TYR A 59 5.73 10.42 0.34
CA TYR A 59 5.20 9.99 1.64
C TYR A 59 3.72 9.62 1.54
N THR A 60 2.91 10.48 0.92
CA THR A 60 1.48 10.24 0.71
C THR A 60 1.24 8.99 -0.14
N TYR A 61 2.03 8.81 -1.19
CA TYR A 61 1.93 7.63 -2.05
C TYR A 61 2.29 6.34 -1.30
N ALA A 62 3.39 6.36 -0.55
CA ALA A 62 3.83 5.23 0.27
C ALA A 62 2.78 4.86 1.32
N ALA A 63 2.20 5.85 2.02
CA ALA A 63 1.13 5.63 2.98
C ALA A 63 -0.11 4.99 2.32
N ARG A 64 -0.50 5.48 1.13
CA ARG A 64 -1.61 4.88 0.37
C ARG A 64 -1.32 3.43 -0.02
N MET A 65 -0.12 3.12 -0.50
CA MET A 65 0.26 1.73 -0.84
C MET A 65 0.25 0.83 0.39
N ALA A 66 0.82 1.31 1.51
CA ALA A 66 0.81 0.59 2.78
C ALA A 66 -0.62 0.33 3.28
N ALA A 67 -1.52 1.31 3.17
CA ALA A 67 -2.91 1.19 3.62
C ALA A 67 -3.71 0.15 2.83
N HIS A 68 -3.55 0.11 1.50
CA HIS A 68 -4.33 -0.76 0.62
C HIS A 68 -3.75 -2.15 0.40
N HIS A 69 -2.42 -2.25 0.35
CA HIS A 69 -1.73 -3.46 -0.07
C HIS A 69 -0.87 -4.08 1.03
N GLY A 70 -0.68 -3.39 2.15
CA GLY A 70 0.25 -3.80 3.18
C GLY A 70 1.71 -3.64 2.74
N GLY A 71 2.58 -4.56 3.16
CA GLY A 71 3.95 -4.66 2.65
C GLY A 71 4.01 -5.55 1.41
N GLY A 72 5.00 -5.35 0.54
CA GLY A 72 5.10 -6.10 -0.71
C GLY A 72 6.19 -5.61 -1.66
N ILE A 73 6.46 -6.40 -2.70
CA ILE A 73 7.53 -6.13 -3.67
C ILE A 73 7.09 -5.08 -4.67
N ALA A 74 7.85 -3.99 -4.74
CA ALA A 74 7.90 -3.00 -5.82
C ALA A 74 6.54 -2.42 -6.22
N HIS A 75 6.08 -1.40 -5.49
CA HIS A 75 5.07 -0.48 -6.00
C HIS A 75 5.77 0.60 -6.82
N ASP A 76 5.24 0.87 -8.03
CA ASP A 76 5.85 1.71 -9.07
C ASP A 76 6.56 2.95 -8.51
N GLY A 77 7.89 2.97 -8.56
CA GLY A 77 8.72 4.11 -8.15
C GLY A 77 9.10 4.20 -6.67
N LEU A 78 8.51 3.41 -5.77
CA LEU A 78 8.86 3.39 -4.33
C LEU A 78 9.98 2.39 -3.99
N GLY A 79 10.35 1.51 -4.93
CA GLY A 79 11.25 0.40 -4.63
C GLY A 79 10.62 -0.61 -3.67
N LEU A 80 11.39 -1.18 -2.75
CA LEU A 80 10.94 -2.17 -1.79
C LEU A 80 10.23 -1.51 -0.60
N LEU A 81 8.94 -1.83 -0.42
CA LEU A 81 8.11 -1.36 0.69
C LEU A 81 7.99 -2.45 1.77
N SER A 82 8.66 -2.23 2.91
CA SER A 82 8.76 -3.15 4.07
C SER A 82 9.52 -4.47 3.82
N ALA A 83 10.32 -4.86 4.83
CA ALA A 83 11.24 -6.00 4.74
C ALA A 83 10.59 -7.38 4.88
N HIS A 84 9.33 -7.46 5.35
CA HIS A 84 8.67 -8.75 5.62
C HIS A 84 8.56 -9.68 4.41
N TYR A 85 8.74 -9.16 3.19
CA TYR A 85 8.68 -9.91 1.93
C TYR A 85 10.04 -10.08 1.22
N SER A 86 11.15 -9.65 1.82
CA SER A 86 12.49 -9.85 1.25
C SER A 86 13.21 -11.02 1.91
N THR A 87 13.54 -12.03 1.11
CA THR A 87 14.64 -12.94 1.44
C THR A 87 15.94 -12.12 1.47
N HIS A 88 16.81 -12.37 2.45
CA HIS A 88 18.02 -11.59 2.72
C HIS A 88 19.00 -11.57 1.52
N PRO A 89 19.79 -10.47 1.29
CA PRO A 89 20.00 -9.28 2.13
C PRO A 89 19.63 -7.95 1.44
N ARG A 90 18.34 -7.63 1.25
CA ARG A 90 17.93 -6.34 0.68
C ARG A 90 17.34 -5.41 1.76
N VAL A 91 17.88 -4.19 1.86
CA VAL A 91 17.33 -3.11 2.70
C VAL A 91 16.13 -2.49 1.95
N PRO A 92 14.96 -2.31 2.61
CA PRO A 92 13.83 -1.61 1.99
C PRO A 92 14.16 -0.17 1.65
N ASP A 93 13.68 0.28 0.49
CA ASP A 93 13.75 1.68 0.07
C ASP A 93 12.79 2.52 0.95
N VAL A 94 11.64 1.95 1.29
CA VAL A 94 10.64 2.57 2.18
C VAL A 94 10.23 1.59 3.27
N LYS A 95 10.13 2.06 4.51
CA LYS A 95 9.52 1.33 5.63
C LYS A 95 8.25 2.03 6.07
N PHE A 96 7.32 1.27 6.63
CA PHE A 96 6.14 1.82 7.25
C PHE A 96 5.79 1.08 8.53
N ARG A 97 5.06 1.77 9.40
CA ARG A 97 4.45 1.21 10.61
C ARG A 97 3.05 1.76 10.76
N ILE A 98 2.07 0.88 10.96
CA ILE A 98 0.73 1.30 11.36
C ILE A 98 0.81 1.68 12.84
N VAL A 99 0.57 2.96 13.13
CA VAL A 99 0.61 3.53 14.48
C VAL A 99 -0.72 3.31 15.17
N ASP A 100 -1.81 3.51 14.43
CA ASP A 100 -3.18 3.34 14.90
C ASP A 100 -4.06 2.87 13.75
N GLU A 101 -5.08 2.08 14.08
CA GLU A 101 -6.06 1.57 13.12
C GLU A 101 -7.43 1.48 13.76
N PHE A 102 -8.41 2.12 13.13
CA PHE A 102 -9.81 2.05 13.49
C PHE A 102 -10.61 1.43 12.34
N THR A 103 -11.55 0.54 12.67
CA THR A 103 -12.45 -0.08 11.70
C THR A 103 -13.88 -0.01 12.21
N GLU A 104 -14.78 0.44 11.34
CA GLU A 104 -16.22 0.52 11.59
C GLU A 104 -16.99 -0.22 10.48
N GLU A 105 -18.04 -0.93 10.87
CA GLU A 105 -18.86 -1.78 10.00
C GLU A 105 -20.35 -1.46 10.19
N GLU A 106 -21.06 -1.19 9.08
CA GLU A 106 -22.47 -0.81 9.07
C GLU A 106 -23.25 -1.65 8.05
N ILE A 107 -24.31 -2.34 8.50
CA ILE A 107 -25.24 -3.03 7.59
C ILE A 107 -26.09 -1.96 6.87
N GLN A 108 -26.08 -2.01 5.53
CA GLN A 108 -26.88 -1.12 4.68
C GLN A 108 -28.29 -1.69 4.43
#